data_AF-A0A0M0X3G2-F1
#
_entry.id   AF-A0A0M0X3G2-F1
#
_cell.length_a   1.000
_cell.length_b   1.000
_cell.length_c   1.000
_cell.angle_alpha   90.00
_cell.angle_beta   90.00
_cell.angle_gamma   90.00
#
_symmetry.space_group_name_H-M   'P 1'
#
loop_
_entity.id
_entity.type
_entity.pdbx_description
1 polymer ?
#
loop_
_entity_poly.entity_id
_entity_poly.type
_entity_poly.pdbx_seq_one_letter_code
_entity_poly.pdbx_strand_id
1 'polypeptide(L)'
;MKKWVLNFCLIGIVLVSIIGLDSTRAKAAIEPGNEIKFNIKSELFTESDIFNVFQATKKDEVKIYFFDTPNRAFLNEDYIHRLRVYKGSNNMDITYKKRFLQTPLDEAIAITESHGFTGAESNYKFEMDIKGSNRTFTISRKESLKTTSKVSYDAVDPNAAKKLILENVPKKILNWDSEAWYQNTLSQAVVYGPAKATTYKGSFAGYAADIEVWQYQGEIMVELSTKEDDALKAAIIEKEWHDRLELAGYLSEDQRGKTAFVMDK
;
A
#
# COMPACT_ATOMS: atom_id res chain seq x y z
N MET A 1 -46.05 -80.46 -15.68
CA MET A 1 -44.78 -80.18 -16.37
C MET A 1 -44.65 -78.68 -16.60
N LYS A 2 -43.59 -78.09 -16.03
CA LYS A 2 -43.03 -76.72 -16.15
C LYS A 2 -43.94 -75.59 -16.69
N LYS A 3 -44.43 -74.74 -15.77
CA LYS A 3 -44.82 -73.36 -16.06
C LYS A 3 -43.55 -72.49 -16.06
N TRP A 4 -43.23 -71.87 -17.19
CA TRP A 4 -42.17 -70.86 -17.29
C TRP A 4 -42.77 -69.49 -16.99
N VAL A 5 -42.24 -68.84 -15.96
CA VAL A 5 -42.53 -67.46 -15.58
C VAL A 5 -41.61 -66.56 -16.39
N LEU A 6 -42.17 -65.66 -17.21
CA LEU A 6 -41.41 -64.60 -17.87
C LEU A 6 -41.79 -63.28 -17.18
N ASN A 7 -40.96 -62.85 -16.24
CA ASN A 7 -41.05 -61.54 -15.60
C ASN A 7 -40.44 -60.49 -16.56
N PHE A 8 -41.27 -59.62 -17.13
CA PHE A 8 -40.81 -58.39 -17.76
C PHE A 8 -40.49 -57.37 -16.65
N CYS A 9 -39.21 -57.16 -16.34
CA CYS A 9 -38.76 -56.01 -15.57
C CYS A 9 -38.78 -54.77 -16.47
N LEU A 10 -39.72 -53.86 -16.23
CA LEU A 10 -39.68 -52.51 -16.76
C LEU A 10 -38.59 -51.74 -15.99
N ILE A 11 -37.42 -51.55 -16.61
CA ILE A 11 -36.39 -50.64 -16.09
C ILE A 11 -36.83 -49.22 -16.44
N GLY A 12 -37.40 -48.52 -15.48
CA GLY A 12 -37.62 -47.08 -15.56
C GLY A 12 -36.28 -46.36 -15.42
N ILE A 13 -35.78 -45.77 -16.50
CA ILE A 13 -34.65 -44.84 -16.47
C ILE A 13 -35.15 -43.55 -15.81
N VAL A 14 -34.79 -43.34 -14.54
CA VAL A 14 -34.91 -42.04 -13.89
C VAL A 14 -33.71 -41.21 -14.32
N LEU A 15 -33.94 -40.29 -15.27
CA LEU A 15 -33.01 -39.20 -15.57
C LEU A 15 -33.02 -38.23 -14.37
N VAL A 16 -32.07 -38.42 -13.45
CA VAL A 16 -31.78 -37.43 -12.42
C VAL A 16 -30.97 -36.32 -13.08
N SER A 17 -31.65 -35.23 -13.41
CA SER A 17 -31.02 -33.97 -13.79
C SER A 17 -30.25 -33.43 -12.58
N ILE A 18 -28.94 -33.68 -12.54
CA ILE A 18 -28.06 -32.98 -11.59
C ILE A 18 -27.99 -31.53 -12.09
N ILE A 19 -28.87 -30.69 -11.57
CA ILE A 19 -28.70 -29.24 -11.63
C ILE A 19 -27.47 -28.98 -10.76
N GLY A 20 -26.32 -28.77 -11.41
CA GLY A 20 -25.14 -28.24 -10.76
C GLY A 20 -25.50 -26.86 -10.21
N LEU A 21 -25.85 -26.82 -8.93
CA LEU A 21 -25.78 -25.59 -8.15
C LEU A 21 -24.29 -25.29 -8.06
N ASP A 22 -23.77 -24.54 -9.04
CA ASP A 22 -22.55 -23.79 -8.86
C ASP A 22 -22.85 -22.83 -7.70
N SER A 23 -22.42 -23.22 -6.51
CA SER A 23 -22.40 -22.32 -5.37
C SER A 23 -21.38 -21.24 -5.72
N THR A 24 -21.84 -20.18 -6.39
CA THR A 24 -21.07 -18.95 -6.55
C THR A 24 -20.86 -18.42 -5.15
N ARG A 25 -19.76 -18.85 -4.50
CA ARG A 25 -19.34 -18.34 -3.21
C ARG A 25 -19.19 -16.84 -3.40
N ALA A 26 -19.97 -16.06 -2.64
CA ALA A 26 -19.85 -14.61 -2.66
C ALA A 26 -18.37 -14.26 -2.46
N LYS A 27 -17.83 -13.44 -3.37
CA LYS A 27 -16.47 -12.91 -3.22
C LYS A 27 -16.44 -12.11 -1.91
N ALA A 28 -15.37 -12.25 -1.14
CA ALA A 28 -15.22 -11.45 0.07
C ALA A 28 -15.17 -9.96 -0.30
N ALA A 29 -15.98 -9.15 0.37
CA ALA A 29 -16.05 -7.71 0.14
C ALA A 29 -14.73 -7.04 0.48
N ILE A 30 -14.34 -6.04 -0.30
CA ILE A 30 -13.19 -5.18 0.01
C ILE A 30 -13.62 -4.17 1.06
N GLU A 31 -13.12 -4.35 2.28
CA GLU A 31 -13.32 -3.43 3.40
C GLU A 31 -12.00 -2.70 3.68
N PRO A 32 -11.84 -1.43 3.25
CA PRO A 32 -10.57 -0.72 3.41
C PRO A 32 -10.33 -0.36 4.88
N GLY A 33 -9.10 -0.56 5.35
CA GLY A 33 -8.62 0.11 6.57
C GLY A 33 -8.39 1.60 6.33
N ASN A 34 -8.17 2.38 7.37
CA ASN A 34 -7.94 3.83 7.26
C ASN A 34 -6.54 4.17 7.76
N GLU A 35 -5.77 4.94 6.99
CA GLU A 35 -4.47 5.46 7.40
C GLU A 35 -4.52 6.99 7.50
N ILE A 36 -4.61 7.50 8.72
CA ILE A 36 -4.66 8.94 9.04
C ILE A 36 -3.23 9.47 9.04
N LYS A 37 -2.98 10.57 8.34
CA LYS A 37 -1.65 11.17 8.15
C LYS A 37 -1.70 12.68 8.30
N PHE A 38 -0.67 13.24 8.93
CA PHE A 38 -0.41 14.67 8.98
C PHE A 38 1.07 14.92 8.83
N ASN A 39 1.44 15.89 7.99
CA ASN A 39 2.76 16.48 8.11
C ASN A 39 2.76 17.47 9.28
N ILE A 40 3.82 17.42 10.07
CA ILE A 40 4.05 18.31 11.20
C ILE A 40 5.32 19.13 10.96
N LYS A 41 5.39 20.30 11.57
CA LYS A 41 6.47 21.29 11.38
C LYS A 41 7.83 20.74 11.76
N SER A 42 8.65 20.45 10.75
CA SER A 42 9.94 19.78 10.93
C SER A 42 10.90 20.53 11.87
N GLU A 43 10.82 21.85 11.89
CA GLU A 43 11.63 22.75 12.72
C GLU A 43 11.32 22.64 14.22
N LEU A 44 10.17 22.05 14.59
CA LEU A 44 9.77 21.84 15.99
C LEU A 44 10.11 20.44 16.51
N PHE A 45 10.49 19.51 15.63
CA PHE A 45 10.61 18.09 15.99
C PHE A 45 12.02 17.56 15.78
N THR A 46 12.92 17.88 16.71
CA THR A 46 14.19 17.15 16.85
C THR A 46 13.93 15.72 17.32
N GLU A 47 14.96 14.86 17.32
CA GLU A 47 14.83 13.48 17.82
C GLU A 47 14.36 13.46 19.29
N SER A 48 14.85 14.39 20.12
CA SER A 48 14.41 14.50 21.52
C SER A 48 12.96 14.94 21.65
N ASP A 49 12.49 15.87 20.81
CA ASP A 49 11.09 16.30 20.79
C ASP A 49 10.17 15.14 20.38
N ILE A 50 10.58 14.34 19.40
CA ILE A 50 9.83 13.16 18.96
C ILE A 50 9.68 12.15 20.11
N PHE A 51 10.75 11.88 20.85
CA PHE A 51 10.68 11.00 22.01
C PHE A 51 9.74 11.52 23.08
N ASN A 52 9.82 12.82 23.40
CA ASN A 52 9.07 13.40 24.51
C ASN A 52 7.58 13.61 24.17
N VAL A 53 7.28 14.21 23.00
CA VAL A 53 5.92 14.55 22.60
C VAL A 53 5.11 13.31 22.27
N PHE A 54 5.71 12.36 21.55
CA PHE A 54 5.00 11.16 21.07
C PHE A 54 5.30 9.91 21.91
N GLN A 55 6.04 10.05 23.02
CA GLN A 55 6.48 8.92 23.86
C GLN A 55 7.11 7.81 22.99
N ALA A 56 7.87 8.24 21.99
CA ALA A 56 8.26 7.37 20.90
C ALA A 56 9.63 6.73 21.14
N THR A 57 9.86 5.62 20.45
CA THR A 57 11.16 4.97 20.36
C THR A 57 11.58 4.89 18.91
N LYS A 58 12.88 5.09 18.67
CA LYS A 58 13.47 4.96 17.34
C LYS A 58 13.38 3.50 16.89
N LYS A 59 12.95 3.29 15.66
CA LYS A 59 12.71 1.97 15.09
C LYS A 59 13.70 1.63 13.99
N ASP A 60 13.61 2.31 12.84
CA ASP A 60 14.42 1.99 11.66
C ASP A 60 15.11 3.24 11.09
N GLU A 61 16.33 3.06 10.58
CA GLU A 61 16.94 3.99 9.62
C GLU A 61 16.83 3.38 8.22
N VAL A 62 16.26 4.13 7.26
CA VAL A 62 15.83 3.60 5.96
C VAL A 62 16.34 4.50 4.85
N LYS A 63 16.80 3.93 3.74
CA LYS A 63 16.91 4.65 2.45
C LYS A 63 15.76 4.22 1.56
N ILE A 64 15.06 5.20 0.99
CA ILE A 64 13.89 5.00 0.16
C ILE A 64 14.17 5.51 -1.25
N TYR A 65 13.79 4.71 -2.24
CA TYR A 65 13.89 5.01 -3.65
C TYR A 65 12.54 4.82 -4.33
N PHE A 66 12.24 5.66 -5.31
CA PHE A 66 11.07 5.53 -6.18
C PHE A 66 11.52 5.24 -7.62
N PHE A 67 10.71 4.49 -8.36
CA PHE A 67 11.02 4.05 -9.71
C PHE A 67 9.92 4.51 -10.65
N ASP A 68 10.28 5.41 -11.55
CA ASP A 68 9.42 5.91 -12.61
C ASP A 68 10.28 6.43 -13.75
N THR A 69 9.67 6.61 -14.91
CA THR A 69 10.24 7.32 -16.05
C THR A 69 10.51 8.80 -15.72
N PRO A 70 11.36 9.50 -16.52
CA PRO A 70 11.57 10.94 -16.35
C PRO A 70 10.29 11.79 -16.49
N ASN A 71 9.32 11.34 -17.30
CA ASN A 71 8.01 11.98 -17.46
C ASN A 71 6.95 11.45 -16.47
N ARG A 72 7.35 10.62 -15.51
CA ARG A 72 6.51 10.08 -14.43
C ARG A 72 5.27 9.32 -14.92
N ALA A 73 5.42 8.55 -15.99
CA ALA A 73 4.36 7.75 -16.60
C ALA A 73 3.61 6.86 -15.60
N PHE A 74 4.29 6.22 -14.65
CA PHE A 74 3.61 5.43 -13.62
C PHE A 74 2.80 6.30 -12.67
N LEU A 75 3.35 7.41 -12.19
CA LEU A 75 2.65 8.32 -11.30
C LEU A 75 1.43 8.95 -11.96
N ASN A 76 1.52 9.28 -13.25
CA ASN A 76 0.40 9.82 -14.04
C ASN A 76 -0.74 8.79 -14.20
N GLU A 77 -0.40 7.50 -14.19
CA GLU A 77 -1.34 6.38 -14.15
C GLU A 77 -1.58 5.87 -12.71
N ASP A 78 -1.31 6.70 -11.70
CA ASP A 78 -1.57 6.44 -10.28
C ASP A 78 -0.84 5.24 -9.65
N TYR A 79 0.29 4.83 -10.23
CA TYR A 79 1.19 3.85 -9.64
C TYR A 79 2.32 4.49 -8.83
N ILE A 80 2.72 3.77 -7.78
CA ILE A 80 3.94 4.05 -7.02
C ILE A 80 4.71 2.75 -6.85
N HIS A 81 5.97 2.77 -7.29
CA HIS A 81 6.96 1.72 -7.05
C HIS A 81 8.02 2.24 -6.12
N ARG A 82 8.19 1.55 -4.99
CA ARG A 82 9.09 2.02 -3.93
C ARG A 82 9.96 0.89 -3.42
N LEU A 83 11.26 1.13 -3.36
CA LEU A 83 12.22 0.29 -2.65
C LEU A 83 12.58 0.93 -1.32
N ARG A 84 12.60 0.13 -0.25
CA ARG A 84 13.13 0.49 1.06
C ARG A 84 14.24 -0.48 1.44
N VAL A 85 15.41 0.07 1.76
CA VAL A 85 16.54 -0.69 2.34
C VAL A 85 16.79 -0.18 3.75
N TYR A 86 17.00 -1.10 4.70
CA TYR A 86 17.02 -0.81 6.12
C TYR A 86 18.41 -1.00 6.71
N LYS A 87 18.88 -0.05 7.51
CA LYS A 87 20.20 -0.11 8.15
C LYS A 87 20.27 -1.31 9.10
N GLY A 88 21.37 -2.06 9.02
CA GLY A 88 21.58 -3.24 9.88
C GLY A 88 20.66 -4.44 9.59
N SER A 89 19.85 -4.38 8.53
CA SER A 89 18.95 -5.46 8.14
C SER A 89 19.47 -6.19 6.90
N ASN A 90 19.20 -7.50 6.83
CA ASN A 90 19.40 -8.29 5.62
C ASN A 90 18.13 -8.38 4.75
N ASN A 91 17.11 -7.59 5.07
CA ASN A 91 15.86 -7.50 4.32
C ASN A 91 15.72 -6.13 3.65
N MET A 92 15.06 -6.12 2.49
CA MET A 92 14.55 -4.93 1.81
C MET A 92 13.07 -5.14 1.50
N ASP A 93 12.34 -4.04 1.33
CA ASP A 93 10.93 -4.09 0.94
C ASP A 93 10.73 -3.39 -0.41
N ILE A 94 10.00 -4.05 -1.31
CA ILE A 94 9.42 -3.42 -2.49
C ILE A 94 7.92 -3.22 -2.22
N THR A 95 7.42 -2.01 -2.48
CA THR A 95 5.98 -1.72 -2.45
C THR A 95 5.51 -1.34 -3.84
N TYR A 96 4.47 -2.02 -4.31
CA TYR A 96 3.67 -1.66 -5.47
C TYR A 96 2.35 -1.09 -4.95
N LYS A 97 2.01 0.13 -5.34
CA LYS A 97 0.74 0.77 -4.92
C LYS A 97 0.02 1.34 -6.14
N LYS A 98 -1.27 1.05 -6.26
CA LYS A 98 -2.22 1.75 -7.14
C LYS A 98 -3.06 2.69 -6.28
N ARG A 99 -3.35 3.88 -6.80
CA ARG A 99 -4.18 4.89 -6.15
C ARG A 99 -5.41 5.19 -6.99
N PHE A 100 -6.44 5.69 -6.32
CA PHE A 100 -7.61 6.28 -6.94
C PHE A 100 -7.73 7.70 -6.41
N LEU A 101 -7.14 8.65 -7.14
CA LEU A 101 -7.22 10.05 -6.80
C LEU A 101 -8.58 10.58 -7.23
N GLN A 102 -9.30 11.23 -6.31
CA GLN A 102 -10.58 11.91 -6.59
C GLN A 102 -11.69 10.99 -7.12
N THR A 103 -11.53 9.67 -7.04
CA THR A 103 -12.59 8.69 -7.33
C THR A 103 -13.38 8.40 -6.04
N PRO A 104 -14.73 8.46 -6.08
CA PRO A 104 -15.56 7.98 -4.99
C PRO A 104 -15.19 6.54 -4.58
N LEU A 105 -15.28 6.24 -3.28
CA LEU A 105 -14.79 4.95 -2.75
C LEU A 105 -15.55 3.75 -3.34
N ASP A 106 -16.86 3.85 -3.47
CA ASP A 106 -17.71 2.81 -4.06
C ASP A 106 -17.34 2.53 -5.52
N GLU A 107 -17.10 3.59 -6.30
CA GLU A 107 -16.61 3.46 -7.68
C GLU A 107 -15.21 2.84 -7.71
N ALA A 108 -14.28 3.29 -6.86
CA ALA A 108 -12.93 2.77 -6.80
C ALA A 108 -12.88 1.28 -6.40
N ILE A 109 -13.75 0.85 -5.48
CA ILE A 109 -13.94 -0.57 -5.12
C ILE A 109 -14.50 -1.35 -6.31
N ALA A 110 -15.53 -0.87 -6.99
CA ALA A 110 -16.11 -1.55 -8.14
C ALA A 110 -15.10 -1.75 -9.28
N ILE A 111 -14.28 -0.72 -9.56
CA ILE A 111 -13.17 -0.84 -10.53
C ILE A 111 -12.14 -1.87 -10.02
N THR A 112 -11.82 -1.87 -8.74
CA THR A 112 -10.87 -2.83 -8.15
C THR A 112 -11.34 -4.27 -8.28
N GLU A 113 -12.62 -4.54 -8.01
CA GLU A 113 -13.23 -5.85 -8.16
C GLU A 113 -13.29 -6.33 -9.62
N SER A 114 -13.53 -5.41 -10.56
CA SER A 114 -13.54 -5.72 -12.00
C SER A 114 -12.15 -6.15 -12.51
N HIS A 115 -11.07 -5.76 -11.81
CA HIS A 115 -9.70 -6.19 -12.08
C HIS A 115 -9.27 -7.46 -11.31
N GLY A 116 -10.23 -8.14 -10.68
CA GLY A 116 -10.04 -9.46 -10.07
C GLY A 116 -9.51 -9.42 -8.63
N PHE A 117 -9.60 -8.29 -7.96
CA PHE A 117 -9.34 -8.17 -6.52
C PHE A 117 -10.58 -8.53 -5.70
N THR A 118 -10.35 -9.01 -4.48
CA THR A 118 -11.40 -9.27 -3.48
C THR A 118 -10.84 -8.99 -2.09
N GLY A 119 -11.68 -8.86 -1.07
CA GLY A 119 -11.21 -8.70 0.31
C GLY A 119 -10.54 -9.93 0.91
N ALA A 120 -10.56 -11.08 0.23
CA ALA A 120 -9.88 -12.29 0.68
C ALA A 120 -8.36 -12.27 0.43
N GLU A 121 -7.87 -11.24 -0.28
CA GLU A 121 -6.48 -11.09 -0.68
C GLU A 121 -5.60 -10.61 0.48
N SER A 122 -5.27 -11.51 1.41
CA SER A 122 -4.48 -11.20 2.62
C SER A 122 -3.09 -10.63 2.34
N ASN A 123 -2.60 -10.80 1.13
CA ASN A 123 -1.30 -10.36 0.66
C ASN A 123 -1.35 -8.92 0.09
N TYR A 124 -2.55 -8.38 -0.16
CA TYR A 124 -2.78 -6.98 -0.50
C TYR A 124 -3.35 -6.21 0.69
N LYS A 125 -3.13 -4.91 0.69
CA LYS A 125 -3.76 -3.98 1.62
C LYS A 125 -4.63 -3.01 0.85
N PHE A 126 -5.88 -2.90 1.27
CA PHE A 126 -6.84 -1.92 0.81
C PHE A 126 -6.95 -0.86 1.89
N GLU A 127 -6.58 0.37 1.59
CA GLU A 127 -6.48 1.44 2.58
C GLU A 127 -7.04 2.74 2.02
N MET A 128 -7.88 3.40 2.81
CA MET A 128 -8.19 4.82 2.63
C MET A 128 -7.06 5.64 3.24
N ASP A 129 -6.21 6.22 2.39
CA ASP A 129 -5.19 7.19 2.79
C ASP A 129 -5.86 8.54 3.05
N ILE A 130 -5.84 8.99 4.31
CA ILE A 130 -6.49 10.20 4.83
C ILE A 130 -5.41 11.22 5.17
N LYS A 131 -5.35 12.35 4.45
CA LYS A 131 -4.37 13.42 4.72
C LYS A 131 -4.96 14.79 4.42
N GLY A 132 -5.25 15.56 5.47
CA GLY A 132 -6.03 16.80 5.33
C GLY A 132 -7.40 16.52 4.73
N SER A 133 -7.80 17.28 3.70
CA SER A 133 -9.04 17.01 2.95
C SER A 133 -8.92 15.87 1.94
N ASN A 134 -7.71 15.36 1.69
CA ASN A 134 -7.52 14.29 0.71
C ASN A 134 -7.98 12.95 1.28
N ARG A 135 -8.75 12.23 0.48
CA ARG A 135 -9.17 10.85 0.68
C ARG A 135 -8.75 10.08 -0.57
N THR A 136 -7.86 9.12 -0.42
CA THR A 136 -7.35 8.35 -1.55
C THR A 136 -7.44 6.87 -1.24
N PHE A 137 -8.32 6.17 -1.96
CA PHE A 137 -8.33 4.73 -1.89
C PHE A 137 -7.07 4.17 -2.55
N THR A 138 -6.40 3.25 -1.87
CA THR A 138 -5.17 2.64 -2.36
C THR A 138 -5.18 1.13 -2.20
N ILE A 139 -4.59 0.48 -3.19
CA ILE A 139 -4.28 -0.94 -3.16
C ILE A 139 -2.77 -1.04 -3.10
N SER A 140 -2.23 -1.74 -2.11
CA SER A 140 -0.79 -1.95 -2.04
C SER A 140 -0.39 -3.39 -1.80
N ARG A 141 0.71 -3.78 -2.42
CA ARG A 141 1.37 -5.08 -2.24
C ARG A 141 2.81 -4.84 -1.84
N LYS A 142 3.21 -5.44 -0.72
CA LYS A 142 4.59 -5.41 -0.25
C LYS A 142 5.24 -6.77 -0.48
N GLU A 143 6.38 -6.76 -1.14
CA GLU A 143 7.28 -7.90 -1.27
C GLU A 143 8.51 -7.67 -0.39
N SER A 144 8.80 -8.61 0.50
CA SER A 144 9.98 -8.55 1.39
C SER A 144 11.03 -9.51 0.87
N LEU A 145 12.19 -8.98 0.48
CA LEU A 145 13.29 -9.71 -0.16
C LEU A 145 14.56 -9.64 0.69
N LYS A 146 15.49 -10.56 0.45
CA LYS A 146 16.84 -10.47 1.02
C LYS A 146 17.68 -9.44 0.29
N THR A 147 18.46 -8.66 1.04
CA THR A 147 19.50 -7.77 0.49
C THR A 147 20.50 -8.57 -0.32
N THR A 148 21.04 -7.93 -1.36
CA THR A 148 22.13 -8.47 -2.18
C THR A 148 23.37 -7.59 -2.04
N SER A 149 24.51 -8.03 -2.59
CA SER A 149 25.70 -7.19 -2.66
C SER A 149 25.52 -5.93 -3.52
N LYS A 150 24.51 -5.91 -4.41
CA LYS A 150 24.20 -4.78 -5.30
C LYS A 150 23.06 -3.90 -4.78
N VAL A 151 22.21 -4.42 -3.89
CA VAL A 151 21.05 -3.71 -3.34
C VAL A 151 20.93 -4.02 -1.85
N SER A 152 21.42 -3.09 -1.05
CA SER A 152 21.45 -3.09 0.41
C SER A 152 21.34 -1.65 0.93
N TYR A 153 21.37 -1.47 2.26
CA TYR A 153 21.42 -0.12 2.82
C TYR A 153 22.67 0.66 2.38
N ASP A 154 23.81 -0.02 2.25
CA ASP A 154 25.10 0.63 1.97
C ASP A 154 25.31 0.90 0.48
N ALA A 155 24.74 0.06 -0.40
CA ALA A 155 24.88 0.20 -1.84
C ALA A 155 23.57 -0.14 -2.58
N VAL A 156 23.13 0.76 -3.47
CA VAL A 156 21.99 0.50 -4.36
C VAL A 156 22.41 0.80 -5.79
N ASP A 157 22.74 -0.26 -6.52
CA ASP A 157 22.96 -0.22 -7.97
C ASP A 157 21.61 0.01 -8.68
N PRO A 158 21.46 1.07 -9.48
CA PRO A 158 20.19 1.39 -10.12
C PRO A 158 19.66 0.29 -11.04
N ASN A 159 20.54 -0.40 -11.77
CA ASN A 159 20.11 -1.43 -12.72
C ASN A 159 19.67 -2.71 -12.00
N ALA A 160 20.38 -3.12 -10.95
CA ALA A 160 19.98 -4.23 -10.10
C ALA A 160 18.67 -3.92 -9.37
N ALA A 161 18.49 -2.70 -8.86
CA ALA A 161 17.26 -2.29 -8.20
C ALA A 161 16.06 -2.29 -9.17
N LYS A 162 16.20 -1.72 -10.38
CA LYS A 162 15.16 -1.78 -11.42
C LYS A 162 14.79 -3.21 -11.79
N LYS A 163 15.79 -4.08 -11.93
CA LYS A 163 15.58 -5.51 -12.19
C LYS A 163 14.76 -6.17 -11.07
N LEU A 164 15.07 -5.89 -9.80
CA LEU A 164 14.28 -6.40 -8.67
C LEU A 164 12.83 -5.91 -8.71
N ILE A 165 12.57 -4.64 -9.04
CA ILE A 165 11.20 -4.12 -9.20
C ILE A 165 10.47 -4.87 -10.32
N LEU A 166 11.13 -5.13 -11.45
CA LEU A 166 10.53 -5.81 -12.60
C LEU A 166 10.22 -7.29 -12.31
N GLU A 167 11.14 -8.00 -11.69
CA GLU A 167 11.01 -9.45 -11.45
C GLU A 167 9.98 -9.79 -10.36
N ASN A 168 9.64 -8.83 -9.49
CA ASN A 168 8.75 -9.04 -8.35
C ASN A 168 7.39 -8.34 -8.50
N VAL A 169 7.04 -7.87 -9.70
CA VAL A 169 5.73 -7.24 -9.93
C VAL A 169 4.62 -8.26 -9.67
N PRO A 170 3.64 -7.94 -8.82
CA PRO A 170 2.52 -8.84 -8.56
C PRO A 170 1.65 -8.98 -9.81
N LYS A 171 1.32 -10.22 -10.20
CA LYS A 171 0.52 -10.48 -11.41
C LYS A 171 -0.81 -9.70 -11.46
N LYS A 172 -1.50 -9.52 -10.32
CA LYS A 172 -2.76 -8.75 -10.31
C LYS A 172 -2.57 -7.25 -10.51
N ILE A 173 -1.39 -6.71 -10.19
CA ILE A 173 -1.07 -5.31 -10.54
C ILE A 173 -0.98 -5.16 -12.06
N LEU A 174 -0.49 -6.19 -12.76
CA LEU A 174 -0.47 -6.25 -14.23
C LEU A 174 -1.85 -6.48 -14.87
N ASN A 175 -2.93 -6.59 -14.10
CA ASN A 175 -4.28 -6.70 -14.69
C ASN A 175 -4.86 -5.33 -15.07
N TRP A 176 -4.35 -4.25 -14.47
CA TRP A 176 -4.83 -2.88 -14.67
C TRP A 176 -4.42 -2.30 -16.01
N ASP A 177 -3.20 -2.60 -16.44
CA ASP A 177 -2.61 -2.19 -17.71
C ASP A 177 -1.97 -3.40 -18.38
N SER A 178 -1.63 -3.30 -19.66
CA SER A 178 -0.95 -4.43 -20.32
C SER A 178 0.44 -4.68 -19.70
N GLU A 179 0.79 -5.95 -19.54
CA GLU A 179 2.14 -6.36 -19.09
C GLU A 179 3.23 -5.75 -19.98
N ALA A 180 2.99 -5.69 -21.31
CA ALA A 180 3.92 -5.07 -22.25
C ALA A 180 4.15 -3.58 -21.97
N TRP A 181 3.09 -2.81 -21.70
CA TRP A 181 3.23 -1.41 -21.29
C TRP A 181 4.04 -1.29 -20.00
N TYR A 182 3.71 -2.09 -18.99
CA TYR A 182 4.37 -2.03 -17.69
C TYR A 182 5.88 -2.33 -17.82
N GLN A 183 6.25 -3.39 -18.54
CA GLN A 183 7.64 -3.77 -18.77
C GLN A 183 8.40 -2.69 -19.57
N ASN A 184 7.79 -2.17 -20.64
CA ASN A 184 8.38 -1.13 -21.47
C ASN A 184 8.59 0.18 -20.69
N THR A 185 7.61 0.59 -19.89
CA THR A 185 7.68 1.78 -19.05
C THR A 185 8.75 1.62 -17.96
N LEU A 186 8.80 0.47 -17.28
CA LEU A 186 9.81 0.22 -16.24
C LEU A 186 11.24 0.11 -16.80
N SER A 187 11.41 -0.37 -18.03
CA SER A 187 12.73 -0.40 -18.68
C SER A 187 13.33 1.01 -18.86
N GLN A 188 12.47 2.02 -18.99
CA GLN A 188 12.82 3.44 -19.12
C GLN A 188 12.88 4.16 -17.77
N ALA A 189 12.58 3.48 -16.67
CA ALA A 189 12.57 4.09 -15.36
C ALA A 189 13.97 4.57 -14.94
N VAL A 190 13.98 5.72 -14.29
CA VAL A 190 15.08 6.25 -13.50
C VAL A 190 14.79 6.02 -12.02
N VAL A 191 15.81 6.16 -11.19
CA VAL A 191 15.70 6.00 -9.74
C VAL A 191 15.67 7.39 -9.12
N TYR A 192 14.57 7.71 -8.45
CA TYR A 192 14.44 8.92 -7.61
C TYR A 192 14.83 8.57 -6.18
N GLY A 193 15.76 9.32 -5.58
CA GLY A 193 16.26 9.08 -4.23
C GLY A 193 17.80 8.97 -4.14
N PRO A 194 18.34 8.48 -3.01
CA PRO A 194 17.60 8.08 -1.81
C PRO A 194 17.06 9.28 -1.04
N ALA A 195 15.81 9.21 -0.62
CA ALA A 195 15.39 9.88 0.60
C ALA A 195 15.87 9.05 1.79
N LYS A 196 16.44 9.70 2.80
CA LYS A 196 16.77 9.05 4.08
C LYS A 196 15.57 9.25 5.00
N ALA A 197 15.15 8.21 5.70
CA ALA A 197 14.14 8.34 6.74
C ALA A 197 14.58 7.67 8.04
N THR A 198 14.20 8.28 9.15
CA THR A 198 14.21 7.65 10.46
C THR A 198 12.77 7.45 10.91
N THR A 199 12.42 6.22 11.30
CA THR A 199 11.07 5.88 11.74
C THR A 199 11.04 5.71 13.26
N TYR A 200 9.91 6.06 13.85
CA TYR A 200 9.66 5.94 15.28
C TYR A 200 8.28 5.33 15.51
N LYS A 201 8.14 4.64 16.64
CA LYS A 201 6.87 4.09 17.13
C LYS A 201 6.56 4.69 18.49
N GLY A 202 5.37 5.25 18.65
CA GLY A 202 4.93 5.89 19.88
C GLY A 202 3.41 5.99 19.96
N SER A 203 2.93 7.07 20.55
CA SER A 203 1.50 7.37 20.67
C SER A 203 1.24 8.87 20.59
N PHE A 204 0.03 9.24 20.18
CA PHE A 204 -0.46 10.61 20.23
C PHE A 204 -1.94 10.62 20.60
N ALA A 205 -2.30 11.45 21.58
CA ALA A 205 -3.66 11.53 22.12
C ALA A 205 -4.26 10.17 22.55
N GLY A 206 -3.43 9.25 23.05
CA GLY A 206 -3.86 7.92 23.50
C GLY A 206 -3.97 6.85 22.40
N TYR A 207 -3.67 7.19 21.14
CA TYR A 207 -3.65 6.25 20.02
C TYR A 207 -2.22 5.93 19.60
N ALA A 208 -2.00 4.73 19.07
CA ALA A 208 -0.70 4.36 18.49
C ALA A 208 -0.32 5.32 17.36
N ALA A 209 0.96 5.65 17.25
CA ALA A 209 1.47 6.60 16.28
C ALA A 209 2.78 6.12 15.64
N ASP A 210 2.87 6.32 14.33
CA ASP A 210 4.05 6.15 13.50
C ASP A 210 4.55 7.53 13.11
N ILE A 211 5.82 7.81 13.42
CA ILE A 211 6.48 9.06 13.04
C ILE A 211 7.58 8.71 12.06
N GLU A 212 7.63 9.42 10.93
CA GLU A 212 8.72 9.29 9.98
C GLU A 212 9.35 10.66 9.71
N VAL A 213 10.65 10.79 9.99
CA VAL A 213 11.44 11.98 9.64
C VAL A 213 12.18 11.69 8.35
N TRP A 214 11.79 12.36 7.28
CA TRP A 214 12.36 12.23 5.93
C TRP A 214 13.33 13.37 5.65
N GLN A 215 14.46 13.05 5.03
CA GLN A 215 15.45 13.99 4.55
C GLN A 215 15.77 13.71 3.09
N TYR A 216 15.66 14.74 2.24
CA TYR A 216 15.98 14.64 0.82
C TYR A 216 16.43 15.99 0.28
N GLN A 217 17.58 16.02 -0.39
CA GLN A 217 18.17 17.22 -1.01
C GLN A 217 18.21 18.47 -0.10
N GLY A 218 18.49 18.28 1.19
CA GLY A 218 18.57 19.36 2.17
C GLY A 218 17.24 19.76 2.81
N GLU A 219 16.11 19.22 2.35
CA GLU A 219 14.80 19.42 2.97
C GLU A 219 14.48 18.31 3.97
N ILE A 220 13.64 18.67 4.96
CA ILE A 220 13.14 17.76 5.98
C ILE A 220 11.61 17.78 5.95
N MET A 221 10.99 16.61 6.03
CA MET A 221 9.56 16.44 6.22
C MET A 221 9.33 15.47 7.37
N VAL A 222 8.44 15.83 8.30
CA VAL A 222 8.04 14.94 9.39
C VAL A 222 6.59 14.57 9.19
N GLU A 223 6.29 13.28 9.07
CA GLU A 223 4.93 12.75 8.98
C GLU A 223 4.58 11.99 10.24
N LEU A 224 3.43 12.31 10.84
CA LEU A 224 2.75 11.58 11.89
C LEU A 224 1.59 10.79 11.27
N SER A 225 1.44 9.52 11.64
CA SER A 225 0.38 8.68 11.08
C SER A 225 -0.10 7.59 12.03
N THR A 226 -1.29 7.06 11.76
CA THR A 226 -1.84 5.88 12.42
C THR A 226 -2.79 5.12 11.51
N LYS A 227 -3.09 3.86 11.86
CA LYS A 227 -3.99 2.98 11.11
C LYS A 227 -5.14 2.52 12.01
N GLU A 228 -6.34 2.54 11.46
CA GLU A 228 -7.57 2.12 12.15
C GLU A 228 -8.53 1.49 11.13
N ASP A 229 -9.05 0.31 11.46
CA ASP A 229 -9.93 -0.43 10.56
C ASP A 229 -11.38 0.08 10.65
N ASP A 230 -11.80 0.53 11.83
CA ASP A 230 -13.14 1.12 12.03
C ASP A 230 -13.20 2.56 11.52
N ALA A 231 -14.02 2.82 10.51
CA ALA A 231 -14.13 4.14 9.87
C ALA A 231 -14.66 5.24 10.82
N LEU A 232 -15.54 4.91 11.77
CA LEU A 232 -16.06 5.89 12.73
C LEU A 232 -14.97 6.29 13.73
N LYS A 233 -14.21 5.30 14.21
CA LYS A 233 -13.07 5.53 15.10
C LYS A 233 -11.94 6.26 14.38
N ALA A 234 -11.68 5.93 13.11
CA ALA A 234 -10.73 6.65 12.27
C ALA A 234 -11.09 8.13 12.16
N ALA A 235 -12.37 8.46 11.95
CA ALA A 235 -12.85 9.84 11.88
C ALA A 235 -12.70 10.59 13.23
N ILE A 236 -12.93 9.90 14.36
CA ILE A 236 -12.70 10.45 15.70
C ILE A 236 -11.20 10.77 15.88
N ILE A 237 -10.32 9.83 15.54
CA ILE A 237 -8.86 10.00 15.63
C ILE A 237 -8.41 11.15 14.74
N GLU A 238 -8.85 11.19 13.47
CA GLU A 238 -8.51 12.25 12.53
C GLU A 238 -8.85 13.62 13.11
N LYS A 239 -10.09 13.80 13.58
CA LYS A 239 -10.55 15.06 14.15
C LYS A 239 -9.75 15.43 15.41
N GLU A 240 -9.59 14.49 16.34
CA GLU A 240 -8.87 14.74 17.59
C GLU A 240 -7.40 15.10 17.35
N TRP A 241 -6.74 14.38 16.45
CA TRP A 241 -5.35 14.65 16.08
C TRP A 241 -5.22 16.01 15.41
N HIS A 242 -6.08 16.32 14.43
CA HIS A 242 -6.11 17.63 13.78
C HIS A 242 -6.23 18.76 14.80
N ASP A 243 -7.28 18.74 15.63
CA ASP A 243 -7.56 19.81 16.61
C ASP A 243 -6.39 20.01 17.58
N ARG A 244 -5.77 18.92 18.05
CA ARG A 244 -4.63 19.00 18.98
C ARG A 244 -3.35 19.48 18.31
N LEU A 245 -3.07 19.04 17.09
CA LEU A 245 -1.90 19.48 16.32
C LEU A 245 -2.03 20.96 15.94
N GLU A 246 -3.23 21.41 15.57
CA GLU A 246 -3.53 22.80 15.27
C GLU A 246 -3.39 23.68 16.53
N LEU A 247 -4.02 23.28 17.64
CA LEU A 247 -3.95 24.02 18.91
C LEU A 247 -2.50 24.14 19.43
N ALA A 248 -1.69 23.09 19.27
CA ALA A 248 -0.28 23.11 19.65
C ALA A 248 0.63 23.85 18.65
N GLY A 249 0.08 24.27 17.50
CA GLY A 249 0.84 24.92 16.42
C GLY A 249 1.80 23.99 15.69
N TYR A 250 1.60 22.66 15.79
CA TYR A 250 2.47 21.63 15.24
C TYR A 250 2.18 21.27 13.78
N LEU A 251 0.97 21.56 13.29
CA LEU A 251 0.57 21.20 11.92
C LEU A 251 1.41 21.97 10.88
N SER A 252 1.96 21.27 9.89
CA SER A 252 2.65 21.90 8.76
C SER A 252 1.64 22.44 7.74
N GLU A 253 1.93 23.56 7.11
CA GLU A 253 1.17 24.03 5.93
C GLU A 253 1.40 23.11 4.72
N ASP A 254 2.59 22.51 4.62
CA ASP A 254 2.92 21.55 3.58
C ASP A 254 2.41 20.15 3.96
N GLN A 255 1.27 19.75 3.37
CA GLN A 255 0.67 18.42 3.55
C GLN A 255 0.95 17.45 2.39
N ARG A 256 1.97 17.70 1.55
CA ARG A 256 2.29 16.80 0.43
C ARG A 256 2.66 15.38 0.89
N GLY A 257 2.45 14.41 0.01
CA GLY A 257 2.81 13.01 0.26
C GLY A 257 4.31 12.73 0.09
N LYS A 258 4.78 11.60 0.64
CA LYS A 258 6.18 11.14 0.53
C LYS A 258 6.67 11.01 -0.92
N THR A 259 5.81 10.60 -1.85
CA THR A 259 6.16 10.51 -3.28
C THR A 259 6.43 11.89 -3.87
N ALA A 260 5.53 12.84 -3.65
CA ALA A 260 5.69 14.24 -4.07
C ALA A 260 6.95 14.87 -3.44
N PHE A 261 7.19 14.63 -2.15
CA PHE A 261 8.39 15.12 -1.45
C PHE A 261 9.70 14.75 -2.16
N VAL A 262 9.77 13.55 -2.77
CA VAL A 262 10.99 13.06 -3.44
C VAL A 262 10.98 13.31 -4.95
N MET A 263 9.84 13.08 -5.61
CA MET A 263 9.77 13.08 -7.07
C MET A 263 9.50 14.45 -7.67
N ASP A 264 8.94 15.42 -6.92
CA ASP A 264 8.65 16.78 -7.41
C ASP A 264 9.85 17.73 -7.35
N LYS A 265 11.03 17.21 -7.01
CA LYS A 265 12.29 17.96 -6.93
C LYS A 265 13.09 17.91 -8.22
#